data_AF-A0A7X7AY55-F1
#
_entry.id   AF-A0A7X7AY55-F1
#
_cell.length_a   1.000
_cell.length_b   1.000
_cell.length_c   1.000
_cell.angle_alpha   90.00
_cell.angle_beta   90.00
_cell.angle_gamma   90.00
#
_symmetry.space_group_name_H-M   'P 1'
#
loop_
_entity.id
_entity.type
_entity.pdbx_description
1 polymer ?
#
loop_
_entity_poly.entity_id
_entity_poly.type
_entity_poly.pdbx_seq_one_letter_code
_entity_poly.pdbx_strand_id
1 'polypeptide(L)'
;SGWYSEKAKSGGGFFYWGPHAVDWVLDLVPRRIVGVNGYFHKRVWHDITNEDQVRATIRFEGGITADVTWSHIAAVGKPLWRILGTRGGILDTGAGGNVGYEKQIHGPVGGSLTLVTCGAEGRQEEQVPYLESDWDAYWQGIADHLLRGAPVPVSGEFGRRVIGVLEAAERSAASGRTEPVPYA
;
A
#
# COMPACT_ATOMS: atom_id res chain seq x y z
N SER A 1 16.24 9.77 -18.57
CA SER A 1 15.06 9.28 -17.83
C SER A 1 15.33 7.86 -17.36
N GLY A 2 14.77 7.44 -16.22
CA GLY A 2 14.91 6.07 -15.71
C GLY A 2 13.85 5.12 -16.29
N TRP A 3 14.05 3.80 -16.14
CA TRP A 3 13.12 2.77 -16.63
C TRP A 3 11.69 2.96 -16.08
N TYR A 4 11.55 3.47 -14.85
CA TYR A 4 10.28 3.75 -14.18
C TYR A 4 9.44 4.89 -14.79
N SER A 5 9.84 5.46 -15.94
CA SER A 5 9.07 6.48 -16.68
C SER A 5 8.45 5.95 -17.99
N GLU A 6 8.77 4.70 -18.34
CA GLU A 6 8.34 4.06 -19.59
C GLU A 6 7.53 2.79 -19.32
N LYS A 7 6.25 2.76 -19.73
CA LYS A 7 5.38 1.59 -19.58
C LYS A 7 5.95 0.33 -20.22
N ALA A 8 6.55 0.48 -21.39
CA ALA A 8 7.18 -0.62 -22.13
C ALA A 8 8.37 -1.26 -21.39
N LYS A 9 8.91 -0.59 -20.36
CA LYS A 9 10.03 -1.06 -19.52
C LYS A 9 9.57 -1.40 -18.09
N SER A 10 8.31 -1.78 -17.91
CA SER A 10 7.68 -2.06 -16.61
C SER A 10 7.51 -0.82 -15.71
N GLY A 11 7.55 0.38 -16.30
CA GLY A 11 7.09 1.57 -15.62
C GLY A 11 5.57 1.57 -15.41
N GLY A 12 5.10 2.33 -14.44
CA GLY A 12 3.68 2.60 -14.23
C GLY A 12 3.47 3.20 -12.86
N GLY A 13 2.45 4.06 -12.69
CA GLY A 13 2.19 4.71 -11.40
C GLY A 13 2.02 3.69 -10.25
N PHE A 14 1.46 2.52 -10.55
CA PHE A 14 1.31 1.42 -9.60
C PHE A 14 2.46 0.41 -9.55
N PHE A 15 3.38 0.39 -10.52
CA PHE A 15 4.50 -0.56 -10.53
C PHE A 15 5.78 -0.02 -9.90
N TYR A 16 5.80 1.28 -9.54
CA TYR A 16 6.90 1.89 -8.79
C TYR A 16 6.66 1.83 -7.27
N TRP A 17 5.86 2.73 -6.70
CA TRP A 17 5.52 2.71 -5.26
C TRP A 17 4.22 1.98 -4.93
N GLY A 18 3.34 1.81 -5.92
CA GLY A 18 2.08 1.11 -5.78
C GLY A 18 2.16 -0.31 -5.20
N PRO A 19 3.21 -1.13 -5.44
CA PRO A 19 3.26 -2.47 -4.89
C PRO A 19 3.34 -2.42 -3.36
N HIS A 20 4.14 -1.51 -2.78
CA HIS A 20 4.27 -1.37 -1.32
C HIS A 20 2.94 -0.99 -0.66
N ALA A 21 2.20 -0.02 -1.20
CA ALA A 21 0.93 0.39 -0.62
C ALA A 21 -0.13 -0.71 -0.69
N VAL A 22 -0.19 -1.45 -1.79
CA VAL A 22 -1.11 -2.59 -1.93
C VAL A 22 -0.70 -3.73 -1.01
N ASP A 23 0.60 -4.03 -0.93
CA ASP A 23 1.19 -5.02 -0.02
C ASP A 23 0.75 -4.80 1.43
N TRP A 24 0.93 -3.58 1.94
CA TRP A 24 0.50 -3.22 3.30
C TRP A 24 -1.01 -3.35 3.52
N VAL A 25 -1.82 -3.01 2.52
CA VAL A 25 -3.28 -3.19 2.59
C VAL A 25 -3.65 -4.67 2.67
N LEU A 26 -2.99 -5.53 1.89
CA LEU A 26 -3.26 -6.97 1.88
C LEU A 26 -2.78 -7.68 3.14
N ASP A 27 -1.73 -7.16 3.80
CA ASP A 27 -1.30 -7.62 5.12
C ASP A 27 -2.31 -7.22 6.21
N LEU A 28 -2.71 -5.94 6.21
CA LEU A 28 -3.66 -5.39 7.19
C LEU A 28 -5.06 -6.02 7.09
N VAL A 29 -5.48 -6.44 5.89
CA VAL A 29 -6.79 -7.02 5.62
C VAL A 29 -6.63 -8.48 5.20
N PRO A 30 -6.60 -9.44 6.15
CA PRO A 30 -6.44 -10.87 5.88
C PRO A 30 -7.77 -11.49 5.43
N ARG A 31 -8.37 -10.94 4.38
CA ARG A 31 -9.63 -11.39 3.78
C ARG A 31 -9.45 -11.60 2.28
N ARG A 32 -10.29 -12.46 1.72
CA ARG A 32 -10.33 -12.71 0.28
C ARG A 32 -10.79 -11.45 -0.46
N ILE A 33 -10.16 -11.17 -1.59
CA ILE A 33 -10.56 -10.06 -2.48
C ILE A 33 -11.75 -10.52 -3.32
N VAL A 34 -12.81 -9.74 -3.35
CA VAL A 34 -14.02 -10.01 -4.17
C VAL A 34 -14.06 -9.19 -5.46
N GLY A 35 -13.23 -8.16 -5.58
CA GLY A 35 -13.02 -7.45 -6.84
C GLY A 35 -12.27 -6.14 -6.69
N VAL A 36 -11.71 -5.68 -7.80
CA VAL A 36 -10.91 -4.46 -7.89
C VAL A 36 -11.50 -3.56 -8.98
N ASN A 37 -11.55 -2.26 -8.67
CA ASN A 37 -11.86 -1.20 -9.63
C ASN A 37 -10.64 -0.29 -9.78
N GLY A 38 -10.18 -0.08 -11.01
CA GLY A 38 -9.01 0.75 -11.31
C GLY A 38 -9.34 2.03 -12.08
N TYR A 39 -8.57 3.08 -11.83
CA TYR A 39 -8.67 4.38 -12.51
C TYR A 39 -7.27 4.91 -12.78
N PHE A 40 -6.96 5.16 -14.06
CA PHE A 40 -5.62 5.51 -14.52
C PHE A 40 -5.71 6.78 -15.37
N HIS A 41 -4.86 7.77 -15.06
CA HIS A 41 -4.95 9.10 -15.67
C HIS A 41 -3.58 9.56 -16.19
N LYS A 42 -3.57 9.95 -17.47
CA LYS A 42 -2.47 10.65 -18.14
C LYS A 42 -2.97 12.02 -18.61
N ARG A 43 -2.46 13.11 -18.05
CA ARG A 43 -3.02 14.48 -18.14
C ARG A 43 -2.01 15.62 -18.25
N VAL A 44 -0.78 15.49 -17.74
CA VAL A 44 0.20 16.60 -17.62
C VAL A 44 1.51 16.31 -18.35
N TRP A 45 2.22 15.22 -18.05
CA TRP A 45 3.58 14.99 -18.58
C TRP A 45 3.58 14.08 -19.80
N HIS A 46 3.33 14.63 -20.98
CA HIS A 46 3.19 13.82 -22.20
C HIS A 46 4.52 13.34 -22.81
N ASP A 47 5.65 13.76 -22.25
CA ASP A 47 7.00 13.29 -22.58
C ASP A 47 7.34 11.92 -21.95
N ILE A 48 6.58 11.48 -20.95
CA ILE A 48 6.67 10.13 -20.37
C ILE A 48 5.38 9.34 -20.65
N THR A 49 5.47 8.01 -20.64
CA THR A 49 4.32 7.15 -21.02
C THR A 49 3.49 6.67 -19.83
N ASN A 50 4.03 6.75 -18.61
CA ASN A 50 3.34 6.32 -17.39
C ASN A 50 2.24 7.29 -16.97
N GLU A 51 1.31 6.81 -16.17
CA GLU A 51 0.26 7.63 -15.58
C GLU A 51 0.80 8.71 -14.66
N ASP A 52 0.06 9.81 -14.63
CA ASP A 52 0.30 10.90 -13.68
C ASP A 52 -0.41 10.64 -12.34
N GLN A 53 -1.53 9.90 -12.41
CA GLN A 53 -2.28 9.43 -11.25
C GLN A 53 -2.94 8.08 -11.50
N VAL A 54 -2.89 7.21 -10.50
CA VAL A 54 -3.55 5.91 -10.47
C VAL A 54 -4.32 5.73 -9.18
N ARG A 55 -5.43 4.99 -9.25
CA ARG A 55 -6.27 4.64 -8.11
C ARG A 55 -6.83 3.23 -8.27
N ALA A 56 -6.84 2.47 -7.17
CA ALA A 56 -7.41 1.15 -7.07
C ALA A 56 -8.33 1.10 -5.85
N THR A 57 -9.59 0.75 -6.08
CA THR A 57 -10.56 0.45 -5.03
C THR A 57 -10.68 -1.07 -4.93
N ILE A 58 -10.27 -1.62 -3.79
CA ILE A 58 -10.22 -3.06 -3.53
C ILE A 58 -11.38 -3.40 -2.60
N ARG A 59 -12.20 -4.38 -2.97
CA ARG A 59 -13.29 -4.90 -2.13
C ARG A 59 -12.92 -6.28 -1.62
N PHE A 60 -13.16 -6.49 -0.34
CA PHE A 60 -12.91 -7.76 0.33
C PHE A 60 -14.22 -8.41 0.79
N GLU A 61 -14.15 -9.71 1.09
CA GLU A 61 -15.21 -10.38 1.83
C GLU A 61 -15.49 -9.69 3.16
N GLY A 62 -16.75 -9.73 3.60
CA GLY A 62 -17.20 -9.01 4.79
C GLY A 62 -17.39 -7.51 4.60
N GLY A 63 -17.30 -7.00 3.37
CA GLY A 63 -17.66 -5.62 3.02
C GLY A 63 -16.56 -4.58 3.29
N ILE A 64 -15.35 -5.02 3.63
CA ILE A 64 -14.20 -4.11 3.80
C ILE A 64 -13.81 -3.56 2.42
N THR A 65 -13.49 -2.26 2.36
CA THR A 65 -13.02 -1.60 1.15
C THR A 65 -11.74 -0.84 1.44
N ALA A 66 -10.75 -0.99 0.57
CA ALA A 66 -9.52 -0.20 0.61
C ALA A 66 -9.41 0.67 -0.64
N ASP A 67 -8.82 1.86 -0.47
CA ASP A 67 -8.57 2.81 -1.55
C ASP A 67 -7.09 3.15 -1.58
N VAL A 68 -6.41 2.74 -2.65
CA VAL A 68 -4.99 3.05 -2.87
C VAL A 68 -4.92 4.04 -4.02
N THR A 69 -4.32 5.21 -3.76
CA THR A 69 -4.11 6.25 -4.78
C THR A 69 -2.64 6.63 -4.78
N TRP A 70 -2.04 6.71 -5.96
CA TRP A 70 -0.74 7.30 -6.18
C TRP A 70 -0.85 8.41 -7.21
N SER A 71 -0.31 9.58 -6.91
CA SER A 71 -0.39 10.74 -7.79
C SER A 71 0.85 11.59 -7.67
N HIS A 72 1.43 11.92 -8.82
CA HIS A 72 2.49 12.90 -8.89
C HIS A 72 1.93 14.31 -9.20
N ILE A 73 0.64 14.42 -9.58
CA ILE A 73 -0.03 15.69 -9.95
C ILE A 73 -1.00 16.17 -8.87
N ALA A 74 -1.02 15.52 -7.70
CA ALA A 74 -1.85 15.93 -6.58
C ALA A 74 -1.24 17.18 -5.89
N ALA A 75 -1.69 18.36 -6.30
CA ALA A 75 -1.31 19.62 -5.64
C ALA A 75 -1.78 19.69 -4.16
N VAL A 76 -2.84 18.95 -3.82
CA VAL A 76 -3.28 18.72 -2.43
C VAL A 76 -3.26 17.23 -2.17
N GLY A 77 -2.43 16.82 -1.21
CA GLY A 77 -2.24 15.43 -0.84
C GLY A 77 -3.36 14.85 0.02
N LYS A 78 -3.19 13.58 0.39
CA LYS A 78 -3.99 12.85 1.38
C LYS A 78 -3.06 12.33 2.48
N PRO A 79 -3.58 12.00 3.67
CA PRO A 79 -2.78 11.29 4.67
C PRO A 79 -2.26 9.96 4.12
N LEU A 80 -1.16 9.47 4.70
CA LEU A 80 -0.59 8.16 4.38
C LEU A 80 -1.60 7.04 4.71
N TRP A 81 -2.18 7.07 5.91
CA TRP A 81 -3.25 6.16 6.30
C TRP A 81 -4.48 6.91 6.80
N ARG A 82 -5.64 6.41 6.38
CA ARG A 82 -6.93 6.76 6.97
C ARG A 82 -7.78 5.49 7.07
N ILE A 83 -7.84 4.92 8.26
CA ILE A 83 -8.56 3.67 8.54
C ILE A 83 -9.80 4.01 9.36
N LEU A 84 -10.95 3.47 8.96
CA LEU A 84 -12.23 3.71 9.63
C LEU A 84 -12.82 2.40 10.13
N GLY A 85 -13.30 2.41 11.37
CA GLY A 85 -14.02 1.31 11.99
C GLY A 85 -15.29 1.79 12.69
N THR A 86 -16.06 0.84 13.21
CA THR A 86 -17.33 1.13 13.90
C THR A 86 -17.15 1.76 15.28
N ARG A 87 -15.96 1.66 15.87
CA ARG A 87 -15.62 2.20 17.19
C ARG A 87 -14.57 3.30 17.15
N GLY A 88 -14.26 3.85 15.97
CA GLY A 88 -13.18 4.81 15.85
C GLY A 88 -12.48 4.80 14.49
N GLY A 89 -11.28 5.36 14.45
CA GLY A 89 -10.45 5.38 13.25
C GLY A 89 -9.02 5.76 13.55
N ILE A 90 -8.15 5.55 12.56
CA ILE A 90 -6.74 5.92 12.60
C ILE A 90 -6.49 6.92 11.49
N LEU A 91 -5.77 7.99 11.82
CA LEU A 91 -5.23 8.94 10.87
C LEU A 91 -3.71 8.96 11.02
N ASP A 92 -3.00 8.67 9.94
CA ASP A 92 -1.55 8.77 9.89
C ASP A 92 -1.14 9.65 8.72
N THR A 93 -0.39 10.72 9.00
CA THR A 93 0.13 11.62 7.97
C THR A 93 1.48 11.15 7.41
N GLY A 94 2.16 10.21 8.07
CA GLY A 94 3.56 9.86 7.81
C GLY A 94 4.57 10.89 8.33
N ALA A 95 4.11 11.95 9.02
CA ALA A 95 4.98 13.00 9.50
C ALA A 95 5.94 12.50 10.59
N GLY A 96 7.22 12.82 10.46
CA GLY A 96 8.26 12.34 11.36
C GLY A 96 8.68 10.89 11.12
N GLY A 97 8.00 10.17 10.22
CA GLY A 97 8.37 8.82 9.77
C GLY A 97 9.82 8.73 9.30
N ASN A 98 10.48 7.62 9.62
CA ASN A 98 11.81 7.33 9.10
C ASN A 98 11.77 7.30 7.56
N VAL A 99 12.73 7.97 6.91
CA VAL A 99 12.73 8.26 5.46
C VAL A 99 13.12 7.05 4.59
N GLY A 100 12.92 5.84 5.12
CA GLY A 100 13.09 4.58 4.42
C GLY A 100 14.52 4.03 4.35
N TYR A 101 14.56 2.83 3.75
CA TYR A 101 15.66 1.87 3.61
C TYR A 101 16.96 2.43 3.01
N GLU A 102 16.91 3.51 2.21
CA GLU A 102 18.09 4.01 1.48
C GLU A 102 19.06 4.81 2.35
N LYS A 103 18.62 5.27 3.54
CA LYS A 103 19.37 6.25 4.33
C LYS A 103 19.58 5.86 5.79
N GLN A 104 18.70 5.05 6.38
CA GLN A 104 18.81 4.62 7.78
C GLN A 104 18.29 3.18 7.96
N ILE A 105 19.20 2.28 8.37
CA ILE A 105 18.88 0.88 8.71
C ILE A 105 18.42 0.76 10.16
N HIS A 106 18.89 1.65 11.04
CA HIS A 106 18.38 1.81 12.40
C HIS A 106 18.09 3.29 12.64
N GLY A 107 16.95 3.56 13.27
CA GLY A 107 16.55 4.89 13.65
C GLY A 107 15.66 4.82 14.89
N PRO A 108 15.65 5.88 15.72
CA PRO A 108 14.68 5.98 16.82
C PRO A 108 13.25 5.93 16.27
N VAL A 109 12.27 5.80 17.17
CA VAL A 109 10.86 5.98 16.83
C VAL A 109 10.69 7.32 16.09
N GLY A 110 10.32 7.25 14.82
CA GLY A 110 10.11 8.42 13.98
C GLY A 110 8.65 8.59 13.67
N GLY A 111 7.97 9.54 14.30
CA GLY A 111 6.57 9.88 14.00
C GLY A 111 5.53 9.21 14.90
N SER A 112 4.26 9.53 14.63
CA SER A 112 3.10 9.02 15.36
C SER A 112 1.86 9.02 14.48
N LEU A 113 0.91 8.14 14.80
CA LEU A 113 -0.43 8.16 14.25
C LEU A 113 -1.41 8.72 15.27
N THR A 114 -2.51 9.28 14.79
CA THR A 114 -3.65 9.66 15.61
C THR A 114 -4.63 8.50 15.71
N LEU A 115 -4.89 8.01 16.92
CA LEU A 115 -5.95 7.05 17.19
C LEU A 115 -7.17 7.79 17.73
N VAL A 116 -8.32 7.56 17.11
CA VAL A 116 -9.61 8.06 17.56
C VAL A 116 -10.45 6.88 18.02
N THR A 117 -10.95 6.93 19.25
CA THR A 117 -11.89 5.94 19.78
C THR A 117 -13.23 6.62 20.08
N CYS A 118 -14.33 5.97 19.67
CA CYS A 118 -15.70 6.41 19.90
C CYS A 118 -16.42 5.36 20.74
N GLY A 119 -16.80 5.72 21.96
CA GLY A 119 -17.47 4.82 22.91
C GLY A 119 -18.48 5.54 23.80
N ALA A 120 -18.86 4.90 24.92
CA ALA A 120 -19.81 5.45 25.88
C ALA A 120 -19.35 6.78 26.49
N GLU A 121 -18.03 6.97 26.63
CA GLU A 121 -17.40 8.19 27.16
C GLU A 121 -17.21 9.28 26.09
N GLY A 122 -17.75 9.08 24.88
CA GLY A 122 -17.63 10.01 23.76
C GLY A 122 -16.43 9.73 22.85
N ARG A 123 -15.97 10.78 22.16
CA ARG A 123 -14.82 10.73 21.23
C ARG A 123 -13.54 11.05 21.98
N GLN A 124 -12.61 10.12 22.00
CA GLN A 124 -11.27 10.30 22.55
C GLN A 124 -10.23 10.23 21.42
N GLU A 125 -9.16 10.98 21.57
CA GLU A 125 -8.07 11.08 20.60
C GLU A 125 -6.73 11.01 21.32
N GLU A 126 -5.83 10.17 20.82
CA GLU A 126 -4.46 10.07 21.33
C GLU A 126 -3.44 9.96 20.19
N GLN A 127 -2.22 10.42 20.47
CA GLN A 127 -1.08 10.20 19.59
C GLN A 127 -0.39 8.91 19.99
N VAL A 128 -0.34 7.95 19.08
CA VAL A 128 0.34 6.67 19.26
C VAL A 128 1.68 6.75 18.52
N PRO A 129 2.81 6.68 19.23
CA PRO A 129 4.12 6.67 18.59
C PRO A 129 4.28 5.43 17.71
N TYR A 130 5.04 5.54 16.62
CA TYR A 130 5.40 4.37 15.83
C TYR A 130 6.27 3.40 16.64
N LEU A 131 6.40 2.18 16.15
CA LEU A 131 7.35 1.21 16.67
C LEU A 131 8.76 1.50 16.14
N GLU A 132 9.77 0.98 16.82
CA GLU A 132 11.14 0.97 16.31
C GLU A 132 11.21 0.19 14.99
N SER A 133 12.02 0.69 14.06
CA SER A 133 12.23 0.01 12.78
C SER A 133 13.29 -1.09 12.95
N ASP A 134 12.92 -2.34 12.68
CA ASP A 134 13.83 -3.50 12.69
C ASP A 134 13.93 -4.09 11.28
N TRP A 135 14.87 -3.56 10.51
CA TRP A 135 15.13 -4.03 9.14
C TRP A 135 15.97 -5.31 9.12
N ASP A 136 16.70 -5.59 10.19
CA ASP A 136 17.53 -6.80 10.29
C ASP A 136 16.67 -8.05 10.39
N ALA A 137 15.47 -7.94 10.98
CA ALA A 137 14.50 -9.03 11.07
C ALA A 137 14.23 -9.72 9.72
N TYR A 138 14.17 -8.98 8.61
CA TYR A 138 13.99 -9.59 7.28
C TYR A 138 15.18 -10.48 6.90
N TRP A 139 16.41 -9.98 7.05
CA TRP A 139 17.63 -10.71 6.70
C TRP A 139 17.88 -11.89 7.62
N GLN A 140 17.57 -11.75 8.91
CA GLN A 140 17.59 -12.85 9.86
C GLN A 140 16.58 -13.93 9.46
N GLY A 141 15.36 -13.55 9.08
CA GLY A 141 14.35 -14.49 8.57
C GLY A 141 14.78 -15.23 7.30
N ILE A 142 15.46 -14.55 6.37
CA ILE A 142 16.04 -15.20 5.18
C ILE A 142 17.15 -16.19 5.59
N ALA A 143 18.05 -15.78 6.49
CA ALA A 143 19.10 -16.67 6.99
C ALA A 143 18.52 -17.90 7.69
N ASP A 144 17.48 -17.74 8.52
CA ASP A 144 16.78 -18.84 9.17
C ASP A 144 16.09 -19.77 8.18
N HIS A 145 15.45 -19.22 7.14
CA HIS A 145 14.85 -20.03 6.08
C HIS A 145 15.91 -20.89 5.37
N LEU A 146 17.03 -20.27 4.97
CA LEU A 146 18.09 -20.94 4.20
C LEU A 146 18.89 -21.94 5.03
N LEU A 147 19.21 -21.60 6.29
CA LEU A 147 20.13 -22.38 7.11
C LEU A 147 19.41 -23.37 8.05
N ARG A 148 18.15 -23.09 8.41
CA ARG A 148 17.43 -23.80 9.47
C ARG A 148 16.05 -24.31 9.03
N GLY A 149 15.63 -24.04 7.79
CA GLY A 149 14.33 -24.47 7.26
C GLY A 149 13.13 -23.75 7.88
N ALA A 150 13.33 -22.57 8.47
CA ALA A 150 12.23 -21.73 8.94
C ALA A 150 11.31 -21.30 7.76
N PRO A 151 10.09 -20.82 8.01
CA PRO A 151 9.25 -20.25 6.95
C PRO A 151 9.94 -19.08 6.24
N VAL A 152 9.67 -18.91 4.93
CA VAL A 152 10.14 -17.73 4.20
C VAL A 152 9.47 -16.48 4.78
N PRO A 153 10.22 -15.41 5.13
CA PRO A 153 9.65 -14.24 5.81
C PRO A 153 8.65 -13.47 4.94
N VAL A 154 8.87 -13.42 3.62
CA VAL A 154 7.92 -12.85 2.64
C VAL A 154 7.79 -13.85 1.49
N SER A 155 6.64 -14.50 1.38
CA SER A 155 6.44 -15.56 0.38
C SER A 155 6.21 -15.00 -1.02
N GLY A 156 6.59 -15.77 -2.05
CA GLY A 156 6.27 -15.42 -3.45
C GLY A 156 4.76 -15.40 -3.74
N GLU A 157 3.98 -16.17 -2.96
CA GLU A 157 2.51 -16.13 -3.03
C GLU A 157 1.98 -14.74 -2.66
N PHE A 158 2.55 -14.13 -1.62
CA PHE A 158 2.19 -12.79 -1.18
C PHE A 158 2.47 -11.76 -2.28
N GLY A 159 3.68 -11.77 -2.85
CA GLY A 159 4.03 -10.89 -3.97
C GLY A 159 3.12 -11.08 -5.19
N ARG A 160 2.73 -12.31 -5.51
CA ARG A 160 1.82 -12.59 -6.61
C ARG A 160 0.41 -12.02 -6.38
N ARG A 161 -0.08 -12.01 -5.13
CA ARG A 161 -1.39 -11.38 -4.80
C ARG A 161 -1.36 -9.88 -5.06
N VAL A 162 -0.26 -9.20 -4.71
CA VAL A 162 -0.05 -7.78 -5.00
C VAL A 162 -0.12 -7.52 -6.51
N ILE A 163 0.67 -8.26 -7.31
CA ILE A 163 0.65 -8.13 -8.77
C ILE A 163 -0.75 -8.40 -9.34
N GLY A 164 -1.46 -9.41 -8.82
CA GLY A 164 -2.83 -9.72 -9.24
C GLY A 164 -3.81 -8.56 -9.02
N VAL A 165 -3.67 -7.79 -7.95
CA VAL A 165 -4.46 -6.57 -7.71
C VAL A 165 -4.13 -5.48 -8.74
N LEU A 166 -2.85 -5.27 -9.04
CA LEU A 166 -2.42 -4.23 -9.98
C LEU A 166 -2.92 -4.53 -11.39
N GLU A 167 -2.77 -5.77 -11.85
CA GLU A 167 -3.29 -6.20 -13.15
C GLU A 167 -4.82 -6.13 -13.22
N ALA A 168 -5.52 -6.49 -12.14
CA ALA A 168 -6.97 -6.35 -12.07
C ALA A 168 -7.40 -4.88 -12.14
N ALA A 169 -6.65 -3.97 -11.50
CA ALA A 169 -6.90 -2.53 -11.61
C ALA A 169 -6.71 -2.03 -13.04
N GLU A 170 -5.64 -2.43 -13.74
CA GLU A 170 -5.42 -2.04 -15.14
C GLU A 170 -6.52 -2.58 -16.07
N ARG A 171 -6.86 -3.87 -15.94
CA ARG A 171 -7.97 -4.47 -16.71
C ARG A 171 -9.29 -3.75 -16.43
N SER A 172 -9.54 -3.40 -15.17
CA SER A 172 -10.76 -2.71 -14.76
C SER A 172 -10.84 -1.31 -15.37
N ALA A 173 -9.72 -0.59 -15.39
CA ALA A 173 -9.64 0.72 -16.02
C ALA A 173 -9.89 0.66 -17.53
N ALA A 174 -9.41 -0.40 -18.20
CA ALA A 174 -9.62 -0.61 -19.62
C ALA A 174 -11.06 -1.08 -19.96
N SER A 175 -11.65 -1.93 -19.11
CA SER A 175 -12.96 -2.55 -19.36
C SER A 175 -14.13 -1.73 -18.81
N GLY A 176 -13.90 -0.82 -17.88
CA GLY A 176 -14.93 -0.06 -17.16
C GLY A 176 -15.73 -0.89 -16.16
N ARG A 177 -15.28 -2.12 -15.84
CA ARG A 177 -15.98 -3.06 -14.96
C ARG A 177 -15.12 -3.41 -13.75
N THR A 178 -15.73 -3.93 -12.68
CA THR A 178 -14.95 -4.56 -11.60
C THR A 178 -14.32 -5.84 -12.13
N GLU A 179 -13.03 -6.02 -11.89
CA GLU A 179 -12.29 -7.23 -12.25
C GLU A 179 -11.99 -8.09 -11.02
N PRO A 180 -12.04 -9.42 -11.15
CA PRO A 180 -11.56 -10.32 -10.11
C PRO A 180 -10.03 -10.31 -10.05
N VAL A 181 -9.49 -10.63 -8.88
CA VAL A 181 -8.06 -10.90 -8.71
C VAL A 181 -7.86 -12.40 -8.87
N PRO A 182 -7.06 -12.86 -9.85
CA PRO A 182 -6.69 -14.25 -9.90
C PRO A 182 -5.93 -14.59 -8.61
N TYR A 183 -6.32 -15.70 -7.97
CA TYR A 183 -5.68 -16.22 -6.75
C TYR A 183 -5.88 -15.40 -5.46
N ALA A 184 -7.07 -14.81 -5.32
CA ALA A 184 -7.52 -14.05 -4.16
C ALA A 184 -7.80 -14.88 -2.90
#